data_AF-A0A969F2T0-F1
#
_entry.id   AF-A0A969F2T0-F1
#
_cell.length_a   1.000
_cell.length_b   1.000
_cell.length_c   1.000
_cell.angle_alpha   90.00
_cell.angle_beta   90.00
_cell.angle_gamma   90.00
#
_symmetry.space_group_name_H-M   'P 1'
#
loop_
_entity.id
_entity.type
_entity.pdbx_description
1 polymer ?
#
loop_
_entity_poly.entity_id
_entity_poly.type
_entity_poly.pdbx_seq_one_letter_code
_entity_poly.pdbx_strand_id
1 'polypeptide(L)'
;MQKDRSTWKGKIEFDLSLIEDEVKITDRFKRTSVVIVDYDMPQMNGLEFCRDIADRSVKKVMLTGAADEKIAVQAFNSGLIDRYISKNSTATLDMVVAFAHDLQRAYFFDQQRILQTTISLEPPAFLSDEVVGDWITRLRAEHGYVEHYLVGDPTGLIMLTADGELSLLMILQEDDVVRAIDAAEQYGAPPGVLRELRERRKLAYFYDIPDPSRPEAAWRDYLHNAARVRGAEDFWLALIPAPPNDIDFDPAVSSFERHLAALDQDA
;
A
#
# COMPACT_ATOMS: atom_id res chain seq x y z
N MET A 1 0.42 21.96 -24.28
CA MET A 1 -0.80 21.76 -25.08
C MET A 1 -1.75 20.94 -24.23
N GLN A 2 -2.73 21.61 -23.64
CA GLN A 2 -3.65 21.09 -22.63
C GLN A 2 -4.61 20.12 -23.34
N LYS A 3 -4.49 18.81 -23.09
CA LYS A 3 -5.38 17.81 -23.70
C LYS A 3 -6.67 17.72 -22.89
N ASP A 4 -7.74 17.86 -23.62
CA ASP A 4 -9.12 18.05 -23.20
C ASP A 4 -9.64 16.82 -22.42
N ARG A 5 -9.71 16.95 -21.09
CA ARG A 5 -10.43 16.03 -20.20
C ARG A 5 -11.89 16.50 -20.11
N SER A 6 -12.71 16.24 -21.12
CA SER A 6 -14.16 16.45 -20.94
C SER A 6 -15.03 15.56 -21.82
N THR A 7 -15.49 14.43 -21.25
CA THR A 7 -16.85 13.90 -21.48
C THR A 7 -17.25 12.97 -20.34
N TRP A 8 -17.56 13.48 -19.14
CA TRP A 8 -18.32 12.69 -18.16
C TRP A 8 -19.31 13.59 -17.39
N LYS A 9 -20.61 13.40 -17.67
CA LYS A 9 -21.70 13.93 -16.84
C LYS A 9 -21.70 13.18 -15.50
N GLY A 10 -21.34 13.87 -14.43
CA GLY A 10 -21.81 13.59 -13.06
C GLY A 10 -21.38 12.25 -12.45
N LYS A 11 -20.09 12.07 -12.21
CA LYS A 11 -19.57 11.19 -11.17
C LYS A 11 -18.40 11.92 -10.50
N ILE A 12 -18.41 11.96 -9.16
CA ILE A 12 -17.26 12.40 -8.38
C ILE A 12 -16.18 11.35 -8.63
N GLU A 13 -15.20 11.68 -9.46
CA GLU A 13 -14.05 10.84 -9.79
C GLU A 13 -13.12 10.87 -8.58
N PHE A 14 -12.82 9.71 -7.99
CA PHE A 14 -11.85 9.61 -6.90
C PHE A 14 -10.48 9.81 -7.52
N ASP A 15 -9.84 10.93 -7.18
CA ASP A 15 -8.54 11.26 -7.71
C ASP A 15 -7.50 10.41 -6.98
N LEU A 16 -7.15 9.27 -7.58
CA LEU A 16 -6.11 8.38 -7.09
C LEU A 16 -4.75 9.08 -7.02
N SER A 17 -4.61 10.24 -7.70
CA SER A 17 -3.47 11.13 -7.51
C SER A 17 -3.28 11.56 -6.06
N LEU A 18 -4.33 11.64 -5.24
CA LEU A 18 -4.22 12.03 -3.83
C LEU A 18 -3.55 10.95 -2.97
N ILE A 19 -3.70 9.68 -3.34
CA ILE A 19 -3.00 8.56 -2.68
C ILE A 19 -1.56 8.50 -3.19
N GLU A 20 -1.32 8.81 -4.47
CA GLU A 20 0.02 8.95 -5.04
C GLU A 20 0.77 10.14 -4.42
N ASP A 21 0.07 11.24 -4.11
CA ASP A 21 0.64 12.42 -3.47
C ASP A 21 1.08 12.17 -2.01
N GLU A 22 0.56 11.14 -1.33
CA GLU A 22 1.06 10.75 0.00
C GLU A 22 2.54 10.33 -0.05
N VAL A 23 3.00 9.77 -1.17
CA VAL A 23 4.41 9.42 -1.40
C VAL A 23 5.32 10.67 -1.32
N LYS A 24 4.76 11.86 -1.59
CA LYS A 24 5.46 13.15 -1.55
C LYS A 24 5.53 13.75 -0.15
N ILE A 25 4.69 13.27 0.78
CA ILE A 25 4.66 13.77 2.16
C ILE A 25 5.85 13.17 2.92
N THR A 26 6.84 14.01 3.21
CA THR A 26 8.07 13.60 3.95
C THR A 26 7.78 13.18 5.39
N ASP A 27 6.71 13.71 5.97
CA ASP A 27 6.31 13.45 7.36
C ASP A 27 5.42 12.20 7.51
N ARG A 28 5.14 11.46 6.43
CA ARG A 28 4.27 10.28 6.48
C ARG A 28 4.77 9.20 7.44
N PHE A 29 6.09 9.08 7.60
CA PHE A 29 6.72 8.16 8.56
C PHE A 29 6.57 8.59 10.03
N LYS A 30 6.23 9.86 10.29
CA LYS A 30 5.97 10.38 11.65
C LYS A 30 4.58 10.03 12.16
N ARG A 31 3.72 9.41 11.35
CA ARG A 31 2.37 9.01 11.76
C ARG A 31 2.45 7.89 12.82
N THR A 32 2.01 8.20 14.02
CA THR A 32 1.95 7.23 15.13
C THR A 32 0.78 6.26 14.93
N SER A 33 1.07 5.01 14.56
CA SER A 33 0.05 3.96 14.41
C SER A 33 -0.24 3.21 15.71
N VAL A 34 0.79 3.02 16.55
CA VAL A 34 0.72 2.24 17.79
C VAL A 34 1.43 3.00 18.90
N VAL A 35 0.84 3.04 20.09
CA VAL A 35 1.46 3.54 21.30
C VAL A 35 1.58 2.42 22.31
N ILE A 36 2.77 2.27 22.88
CA ILE A 36 3.04 1.37 24.00
C ILE A 36 3.26 2.24 25.23
N VAL A 37 2.43 2.05 26.25
CA VAL A 37 2.42 2.92 27.44
C VAL A 37 2.55 2.09 28.70
N ASP A 38 3.33 2.58 29.66
CA ASP A 38 3.38 2.02 31.00
C ASP A 38 2.13 2.41 31.80
N TYR A 39 1.57 1.47 32.56
CA TYR A 39 0.52 1.79 33.51
C TYR A 39 1.03 2.74 34.62
N ASP A 40 2.18 2.41 35.23
CA ASP A 40 2.72 3.09 36.42
C ASP A 40 3.59 4.29 36.06
N MET A 41 2.99 5.29 35.41
CA MET A 41 3.67 6.55 35.09
C MET A 41 3.42 7.62 36.16
N PRO A 42 4.44 8.45 36.49
CA PRO A 42 4.25 9.60 37.36
C PRO A 42 3.26 10.61 36.78
N GLN A 43 2.53 11.31 37.65
CA GLN A 43 1.56 12.39 37.33
C GLN A 43 0.27 11.92 36.64
N MET A 44 0.36 11.03 35.66
CA MET A 44 -0.75 10.51 34.88
C MET A 44 -0.51 9.02 34.60
N ASN A 45 -1.47 8.15 34.94
CA ASN A 45 -1.31 6.73 34.65
C ASN A 45 -1.55 6.41 33.16
N GLY A 46 -1.10 5.23 32.71
CA GLY A 46 -1.23 4.83 31.31
C GLY A 46 -2.67 4.79 30.78
N LEU A 47 -3.68 4.57 31.62
CA LEU A 47 -5.09 4.55 31.20
C LEU A 47 -5.66 5.95 31.02
N GLU A 48 -5.22 6.91 31.82
CA GLU A 48 -5.53 8.33 31.65
C GLU A 48 -4.94 8.83 30.34
N PHE A 49 -3.65 8.54 30.12
CA PHE A 49 -2.98 8.88 28.88
C PHE A 49 -3.70 8.29 27.65
N CYS A 50 -4.04 6.99 27.68
CA CYS A 50 -4.77 6.34 26.59
C CYS A 50 -6.15 6.96 26.29
N ARG A 51 -6.82 7.54 27.28
CA ARG A 51 -8.11 8.24 27.11
C ARG A 51 -7.94 9.60 26.42
N ASP A 52 -6.83 10.27 26.71
CA ASP A 52 -6.55 11.62 26.22
C ASP A 52 -5.99 11.64 24.79
N ILE A 53 -5.58 10.49 24.24
CA ILE A 53 -5.22 10.37 22.81
C ILE A 53 -6.42 10.75 21.94
N ALA A 54 -6.30 11.89 21.25
CA ALA A 54 -7.35 12.46 20.41
C ALA A 54 -7.67 11.56 19.19
N ASP A 55 -6.63 11.05 18.54
CA ASP A 55 -6.79 10.13 17.41
C ASP A 55 -7.20 8.73 17.91
N ARG A 56 -8.46 8.39 17.66
CA ARG A 56 -9.06 7.11 18.07
C ARG A 56 -8.60 5.93 17.22
N SER A 57 -7.96 6.16 16.08
CA SER A 57 -7.44 5.09 15.23
C SER A 57 -6.13 4.50 15.75
N VAL A 58 -5.36 5.28 16.52
CA VAL A 58 -4.11 4.85 17.14
C VAL A 58 -4.35 3.66 18.06
N LYS A 59 -3.60 2.59 17.83
CA LYS A 59 -3.68 1.36 18.62
C LYS A 59 -2.86 1.49 19.90
N LYS A 60 -3.34 0.87 20.98
CA LYS A 60 -2.84 1.10 22.34
C LYS A 60 -2.46 -0.22 22.99
N VAL A 61 -1.19 -0.33 23.39
CA VAL A 61 -0.64 -1.45 24.15
C VAL A 61 -0.27 -0.96 25.55
N MET A 62 -0.79 -1.62 26.58
CA MET A 62 -0.45 -1.28 27.97
C MET A 62 0.58 -2.25 28.56
N LEU A 63 1.66 -1.73 29.12
CA LEU A 63 2.59 -2.48 29.96
C LEU A 63 2.14 -2.43 31.41
N THR A 64 2.01 -3.58 32.06
CA THR A 64 1.45 -3.67 33.42
C THR A 64 2.39 -4.38 34.38
N GLY A 65 2.33 -4.00 35.66
CA GLY A 65 2.83 -4.82 36.75
C GLY A 65 1.89 -5.98 37.08
N ALA A 66 2.28 -6.84 38.02
CA ALA A 66 1.43 -7.93 38.50
C ALA A 66 0.21 -7.45 39.31
N ALA A 67 0.29 -6.26 39.90
CA ALA A 67 -0.80 -5.69 40.70
C ALA A 67 -1.96 -5.17 39.84
N ASP A 68 -1.68 -4.81 38.58
CA ASP A 68 -2.57 -3.98 37.75
C ASP A 68 -3.24 -4.77 36.60
N GLU A 69 -2.97 -6.07 36.52
CA GLU A 69 -3.46 -6.93 35.44
C GLU A 69 -4.99 -6.91 35.32
N LYS A 70 -5.72 -6.95 36.44
CA LYS A 70 -7.19 -6.86 36.45
C LYS A 70 -7.71 -5.56 35.83
N ILE A 71 -6.99 -4.45 36.04
CA ILE A 71 -7.37 -3.14 35.52
C ILE A 71 -7.14 -3.12 34.00
N ALA A 72 -6.03 -3.66 33.52
CA ALA A 72 -5.76 -3.77 32.10
C ALA A 72 -6.75 -4.69 31.37
N VAL A 73 -7.18 -5.80 31.99
CA VAL A 73 -8.25 -6.65 31.45
C VAL A 73 -9.56 -5.87 31.27
N GLN A 74 -9.93 -5.04 32.25
CA GLN A 74 -11.13 -4.20 32.14
C GLN A 74 -10.99 -3.16 31.03
N ALA A 75 -9.83 -2.50 30.93
CA ALA A 75 -9.55 -1.54 29.88
C ALA A 75 -9.62 -2.17 28.49
N PHE A 76 -9.05 -3.36 28.33
CA PHE A 76 -9.12 -4.13 27.08
C PHE A 76 -10.56 -4.48 26.71
N ASN A 77 -11.33 -5.04 27.66
CA ASN A 77 -12.73 -5.40 27.41
C ASN A 77 -13.61 -4.19 27.08
N SER A 78 -13.27 -3.00 27.58
CA SER A 78 -13.97 -1.75 27.23
C SER A 78 -13.58 -1.16 25.88
N GLY A 79 -12.57 -1.72 25.21
CA GLY A 79 -12.00 -1.20 23.96
C GLY A 79 -11.15 0.07 24.14
N LEU A 80 -10.76 0.41 25.38
CA LEU A 80 -9.88 1.56 25.63
C LEU A 80 -8.44 1.28 25.20
N ILE A 81 -8.02 0.02 25.33
CA ILE A 81 -6.72 -0.49 24.85
C ILE A 81 -6.93 -1.72 23.97
N ASP A 82 -6.01 -1.97 23.05
CA ASP A 82 -6.08 -3.09 22.12
C ASP A 82 -5.32 -4.32 22.62
N ARG A 83 -4.28 -4.13 23.43
CA ARG A 83 -3.48 -5.22 24.05
C ARG A 83 -2.91 -4.78 25.39
N TYR A 84 -2.50 -5.75 26.22
CA TYR A 84 -1.69 -5.51 27.40
C TYR A 84 -0.59 -6.57 27.53
N ILE A 85 0.53 -6.22 28.16
CA ILE A 85 1.71 -7.07 28.35
C ILE A 85 2.17 -6.95 29.80
N SER A 86 2.36 -8.08 30.47
CA SER A 86 2.99 -8.11 31.80
C SER A 86 4.49 -7.83 31.69
N LYS A 87 4.99 -6.88 32.48
CA LYS A 87 6.42 -6.54 32.58
C LYS A 87 7.28 -7.63 33.22
N ASN A 88 6.65 -8.54 33.96
CA ASN A 88 7.35 -9.59 34.71
C ASN A 88 7.63 -10.84 33.87
N SER A 89 7.27 -10.83 32.59
CA SER A 89 7.51 -11.95 31.68
C SER A 89 8.91 -11.87 31.08
N THR A 90 9.57 -13.01 30.93
CA THR A 90 10.84 -13.09 30.18
C THR A 90 10.63 -12.86 28.67
N ALA A 91 9.39 -12.93 28.18
CA ALA A 91 9.03 -12.73 26.79
C ALA A 91 8.42 -11.34 26.50
N THR A 92 8.51 -10.39 27.44
CA THR A 92 7.93 -9.04 27.29
C THR A 92 8.39 -8.34 26.01
N LEU A 93 9.68 -8.40 25.70
CA LEU A 93 10.22 -7.72 24.51
C LEU A 93 9.67 -8.33 23.21
N ASP A 94 9.65 -9.66 23.11
CA ASP A 94 9.13 -10.37 21.93
C ASP A 94 7.63 -10.08 21.73
N MET A 95 6.87 -10.04 22.82
CA MET A 95 5.44 -9.68 22.77
C MET A 95 5.24 -8.22 22.34
N VAL A 96 6.09 -7.29 22.78
CA VAL A 96 6.03 -5.89 22.36
C VAL A 96 6.22 -5.78 20.86
N VAL A 97 7.25 -6.42 20.31
CA VAL A 97 7.54 -6.40 18.87
C VAL A 97 6.39 -7.04 18.07
N ALA A 98 5.92 -8.21 18.49
CA ALA A 98 4.82 -8.89 17.84
C ALA A 98 3.53 -8.04 17.83
N PHE A 99 3.15 -7.48 18.99
CA PHE A 99 1.96 -6.66 19.09
C PHE A 99 2.08 -5.34 18.33
N ALA A 100 3.27 -4.72 18.30
CA ALA A 100 3.50 -3.53 17.49
C ALA A 100 3.23 -3.82 16.00
N HIS A 101 3.76 -4.92 15.46
CA HIS A 101 3.51 -5.31 14.07
C HIS A 101 2.04 -5.66 13.79
N ASP A 102 1.40 -6.43 14.67
CA ASP A 102 -0.01 -6.81 14.50
C ASP A 102 -0.94 -5.59 14.53
N LEU A 103 -0.72 -4.70 15.49
CA LEU A 103 -1.54 -3.51 15.67
C LEU A 103 -1.26 -2.44 14.60
N GLN A 104 -0.03 -2.32 14.11
CA GLN A 104 0.26 -1.48 12.96
C GLN A 104 -0.52 -1.96 11.73
N ARG A 105 -0.58 -3.28 11.47
CA ARG A 105 -1.44 -3.82 10.40
C ARG A 105 -2.91 -3.52 10.62
N ALA A 106 -3.41 -3.70 11.86
CA ALA A 106 -4.79 -3.39 12.20
C ALA A 106 -5.14 -1.90 12.02
N TYR A 107 -4.20 -1.00 12.34
CA TYR A 107 -4.32 0.44 12.09
C TYR A 107 -4.58 0.72 10.61
N PHE A 108 -3.73 0.20 9.72
CA PHE A 108 -3.90 0.42 8.28
C PHE A 108 -5.16 -0.24 7.71
N PHE A 109 -5.54 -1.42 8.21
CA PHE A 109 -6.79 -2.08 7.81
C PHE A 109 -8.02 -1.25 8.16
N ASP A 110 -8.05 -0.63 9.35
CA ASP A 110 -9.15 0.25 9.76
C ASP A 110 -9.19 1.53 8.90
N GLN A 111 -8.03 2.12 8.59
CA GLN A 111 -7.93 3.28 7.69
C GLN A 111 -8.42 2.94 6.27
N GLN A 112 -8.04 1.78 5.74
CA GLN A 112 -8.53 1.29 4.44
C GLN A 112 -10.06 1.15 4.44
N ARG A 113 -10.66 0.60 5.50
CA ARG A 113 -12.12 0.47 5.58
C ARG A 113 -12.82 1.84 5.56
N ILE A 114 -12.27 2.84 6.25
CA ILE A 114 -12.80 4.21 6.23
C ILE A 114 -12.72 4.78 4.81
N LEU A 115 -11.58 4.63 4.15
CA LEU A 115 -11.40 5.04 2.76
C LEU A 115 -12.44 4.35 1.86
N GLN A 116 -12.58 3.02 1.93
CA GLN A 116 -13.57 2.28 1.15
C GLN A 116 -15.01 2.76 1.38
N THR A 117 -15.39 3.16 2.60
CA THR A 117 -16.74 3.68 2.88
C THR A 117 -16.95 5.12 2.44
N THR A 118 -15.88 5.91 2.33
CA THR A 118 -15.92 7.33 1.95
C THR A 118 -15.83 7.49 0.43
N ILE A 119 -15.11 6.58 -0.21
CA ILE A 119 -15.00 6.43 -1.66
C ILE A 119 -16.36 5.94 -2.17
N SER A 120 -17.12 6.79 -2.88
CA SER A 120 -18.40 6.42 -3.52
C SER A 120 -18.23 5.49 -4.74
N LEU A 121 -17.13 4.76 -4.82
CA LEU A 121 -16.77 3.83 -5.89
C LEU A 121 -16.58 2.43 -5.29
N GLU A 122 -16.97 1.43 -6.06
CA GLU A 122 -16.60 0.05 -5.76
C GLU A 122 -15.06 -0.04 -5.80
N PRO A 123 -14.39 -0.39 -4.68
CA PRO A 123 -12.94 -0.55 -4.68
C PRO A 123 -12.55 -1.67 -5.65
N PRO A 124 -11.35 -1.63 -6.25
CA PRO A 124 -10.86 -2.73 -7.10
C PRO A 124 -10.99 -4.08 -6.40
N ALA A 125 -11.52 -5.08 -7.11
CA ALA A 125 -11.87 -6.39 -6.54
C ALA A 125 -10.68 -7.08 -5.86
N PHE A 126 -9.47 -6.88 -6.38
CA PHE A 126 -8.24 -7.47 -5.85
C PHE A 126 -7.93 -7.04 -4.40
N LEU A 127 -8.42 -5.87 -3.94
CA LEU A 127 -8.18 -5.40 -2.57
C LEU A 127 -8.85 -6.26 -1.50
N SER A 128 -9.86 -7.04 -1.89
CA SER A 128 -10.58 -7.95 -1.00
C SER A 128 -10.22 -9.42 -1.25
N ASP A 129 -9.31 -9.71 -2.19
CA ASP A 129 -8.95 -11.07 -2.58
C ASP A 129 -7.76 -11.59 -1.74
N GLU A 130 -8.00 -12.64 -0.94
CA GLU A 130 -6.98 -13.21 -0.06
C GLU A 130 -5.79 -13.81 -0.84
N VAL A 131 -6.03 -14.39 -2.02
CA VAL A 131 -4.97 -15.03 -2.81
C VAL A 131 -4.04 -13.98 -3.42
N VAL A 132 -4.62 -12.87 -3.88
CA VAL A 132 -3.82 -11.71 -4.32
C VAL A 132 -3.06 -11.09 -3.14
N GLY A 133 -3.70 -10.95 -1.97
CA GLY A 133 -3.06 -10.46 -0.75
C GLY A 133 -1.84 -11.30 -0.32
N ASP A 134 -1.97 -12.62 -0.36
CA ASP A 134 -0.87 -13.56 -0.11
C ASP A 134 0.26 -13.41 -1.13
N TRP A 135 -0.09 -13.24 -2.40
CA TRP A 135 0.88 -13.06 -3.48
C TRP A 135 1.67 -11.77 -3.30
N ILE A 136 1.00 -10.65 -3.01
CA ILE A 136 1.64 -9.36 -2.71
C ILE A 136 2.53 -9.47 -1.48
N THR A 137 2.08 -10.17 -0.43
CA THR A 137 2.87 -10.38 0.79
C THR A 137 4.18 -11.10 0.50
N ARG A 138 4.16 -12.13 -0.35
CA ARG A 138 5.37 -12.83 -0.80
C ARG A 138 6.29 -11.93 -1.63
N LEU A 139 5.71 -11.17 -2.57
CA LEU A 139 6.47 -10.23 -3.38
C LEU A 139 7.19 -9.18 -2.52
N ARG A 140 6.50 -8.65 -1.51
CA ARG A 140 7.10 -7.69 -0.55
C ARG A 140 8.28 -8.30 0.20
N ALA A 141 8.14 -9.54 0.66
CA ALA A 141 9.22 -10.24 1.36
C ALA A 141 10.41 -10.56 0.44
N GLU A 142 10.16 -10.89 -0.82
CA GLU A 142 11.19 -11.22 -1.82
C GLU A 142 12.01 -10.00 -2.24
N HIS A 143 11.35 -8.86 -2.47
CA HIS A 143 11.98 -7.65 -3.00
C HIS A 143 12.28 -6.57 -1.93
N GLY A 144 11.86 -6.77 -0.69
CA GLY A 144 12.10 -5.80 0.40
C GLY A 144 11.21 -4.55 0.34
N TYR A 145 10.01 -4.64 -0.23
CA TYR A 145 9.07 -3.52 -0.29
C TYR A 145 8.47 -3.20 1.08
N VAL A 146 8.71 -1.98 1.55
CA VAL A 146 8.27 -1.49 2.86
C VAL A 146 7.00 -0.63 2.79
N GLU A 147 6.75 0.02 1.66
CA GLU A 147 5.57 0.86 1.41
C GLU A 147 4.82 0.42 0.15
N HIS A 148 3.51 0.65 0.11
CA HIS A 148 2.70 0.49 -1.10
C HIS A 148 1.49 1.43 -1.14
N TYR A 149 1.07 1.82 -2.35
CA TYR A 149 0.04 2.82 -2.59
C TYR A 149 -0.86 2.38 -3.75
N LEU A 150 -2.18 2.56 -3.62
CA LEU A 150 -3.15 2.22 -4.67
C LEU A 150 -3.07 3.22 -5.83
N VAL A 151 -3.05 2.70 -7.06
CA VAL A 151 -3.03 3.46 -8.31
C VAL A 151 -4.19 3.04 -9.20
N GLY A 152 -4.74 4.00 -9.96
CA GLY A 152 -5.94 3.81 -10.78
C GLY A 152 -5.71 3.51 -12.25
N ASP A 153 -4.64 4.03 -12.84
CA ASP A 153 -4.39 3.90 -14.27
C ASP A 153 -2.88 3.71 -14.54
N PRO A 154 -2.42 2.48 -14.81
CA PRO A 154 -3.19 1.23 -14.75
C PRO A 154 -3.53 0.85 -13.30
N THR A 155 -4.66 0.16 -13.11
CA THR A 155 -5.07 -0.38 -11.81
C THR A 155 -3.95 -1.24 -11.21
N GLY A 156 -3.53 -0.92 -9.99
CA GLY A 156 -2.42 -1.61 -9.35
C GLY A 156 -1.89 -0.95 -8.09
N LEU A 157 -0.65 -1.25 -7.75
CA LEU A 157 0.05 -0.71 -6.58
C LEU A 157 1.41 -0.12 -6.98
N ILE A 158 1.71 1.10 -6.55
CA ILE A 158 3.11 1.53 -6.41
C ILE A 158 3.69 0.83 -5.19
N MET A 159 4.90 0.31 -5.32
CA MET A 159 5.66 -0.39 -4.29
C MET A 159 7.00 0.33 -4.11
N LEU A 160 7.39 0.61 -2.86
CA LEU A 160 8.70 1.21 -2.57
C LEU A 160 9.52 0.35 -1.61
N THR A 161 10.80 0.22 -1.91
CA THR A 161 11.82 -0.32 -1.00
C THR A 161 12.26 0.75 -0.01
N ALA A 162 13.02 0.35 1.01
CA ALA A 162 13.43 1.27 2.09
C ALA A 162 14.35 2.40 1.60
N ASP A 163 15.19 2.12 0.61
CA ASP A 163 16.08 3.06 -0.09
C ASP A 163 15.36 3.88 -1.16
N GLY A 164 14.08 3.58 -1.45
CA GLY A 164 13.24 4.34 -2.37
C GLY A 164 13.28 3.86 -3.83
N GLU A 165 13.67 2.62 -4.11
CA GLU A 165 13.41 2.04 -5.43
C GLU A 165 11.91 1.87 -5.63
N LEU A 166 11.39 2.43 -6.73
CA LEU A 166 9.99 2.43 -7.07
C LEU A 166 9.69 1.36 -8.12
N SER A 167 8.67 0.56 -7.84
CA SER A 167 8.10 -0.40 -8.80
C SER A 167 6.59 -0.23 -8.90
N LEU A 168 6.04 -0.48 -10.08
CA LEU A 168 4.59 -0.59 -10.28
C LEU A 168 4.21 -2.06 -10.39
N LEU A 169 3.30 -2.50 -9.53
CA LEU A 169 2.62 -3.78 -9.66
C LEU A 169 1.25 -3.54 -10.31
N MET A 170 1.14 -3.83 -11.60
CA MET A 170 -0.16 -3.84 -12.27
C MET A 170 -0.96 -5.07 -11.85
N ILE A 171 -2.25 -4.89 -11.60
CA ILE A 171 -3.17 -5.97 -11.23
C ILE A 171 -4.45 -5.77 -12.04
N LEU A 172 -4.60 -6.60 -13.08
CA LEU A 172 -5.64 -6.46 -14.09
C LEU A 172 -6.64 -7.60 -14.00
N GLN A 173 -7.93 -7.29 -14.16
CA GLN A 173 -8.96 -8.28 -14.45
C GLN A 173 -8.99 -8.58 -15.95
N GLU A 174 -9.71 -9.63 -16.36
CA GLU A 174 -9.78 -10.02 -17.77
C GLU A 174 -10.28 -8.88 -18.68
N ASP A 175 -11.27 -8.11 -18.23
CA ASP A 175 -11.79 -6.96 -18.98
C ASP A 175 -10.73 -5.87 -19.19
N ASP A 176 -9.85 -5.65 -18.21
CA ASP A 176 -8.75 -4.68 -18.34
C ASP A 176 -7.71 -5.17 -19.33
N VAL A 177 -7.40 -6.47 -19.32
CA VAL A 177 -6.48 -7.10 -20.29
C VAL A 177 -7.03 -6.97 -21.71
N VAL A 178 -8.34 -7.21 -21.90
CA VAL A 178 -9.01 -7.07 -23.20
C VAL A 178 -8.92 -5.62 -23.68
N ARG A 179 -9.22 -4.64 -22.82
CA ARG A 179 -9.08 -3.20 -23.15
C ARG A 179 -7.65 -2.83 -23.56
N ALA A 180 -6.65 -3.38 -22.87
CA ALA A 180 -5.24 -3.15 -23.20
C ALA A 180 -4.87 -3.74 -24.56
N ILE A 181 -5.41 -4.92 -24.92
CA ILE A 181 -5.24 -5.52 -26.25
C ILE A 181 -5.89 -4.64 -27.33
N ASP A 182 -7.13 -4.19 -27.11
CA ASP A 182 -7.84 -3.32 -28.05
C ASP A 182 -7.08 -2.00 -28.28
N ALA A 183 -6.52 -1.41 -27.22
CA ALA A 183 -5.67 -0.23 -27.31
C ALA A 183 -4.40 -0.51 -28.12
N ALA A 184 -3.73 -1.64 -27.87
CA ALA A 184 -2.55 -2.04 -28.64
C ALA A 184 -2.87 -2.18 -30.14
N GLU A 185 -4.03 -2.76 -30.49
CA GLU A 185 -4.49 -2.86 -31.88
C GLU A 185 -4.72 -1.48 -32.51
N GLN A 186 -5.36 -0.57 -31.78
CA GLN A 186 -5.61 0.80 -32.25
C GLN A 186 -4.31 1.58 -32.47
N TYR A 187 -3.30 1.35 -31.64
CA TYR A 187 -1.96 1.92 -31.80
C TYR A 187 -1.11 1.22 -32.88
N GLY A 188 -1.65 0.20 -33.56
CA GLY A 188 -0.96 -0.48 -34.65
C GLY A 188 0.11 -1.46 -34.20
N ALA A 189 -0.08 -2.11 -33.04
CA ALA A 189 0.86 -3.10 -32.53
C ALA A 189 1.13 -4.22 -33.56
N PRO A 190 2.40 -4.62 -33.74
CA PRO A 190 2.75 -5.72 -34.64
C PRO A 190 2.04 -7.03 -34.28
N PRO A 191 1.79 -7.93 -35.26
CA PRO A 191 1.13 -9.21 -35.02
C PRO A 191 1.82 -10.08 -33.95
N GLY A 192 3.14 -9.99 -33.84
CA GLY A 192 3.92 -10.69 -32.79
C GLY A 192 3.53 -10.25 -31.38
N VAL A 193 3.43 -8.93 -31.17
CA VAL A 193 3.02 -8.30 -29.91
C VAL A 193 1.59 -8.67 -29.56
N LEU A 194 0.66 -8.50 -30.51
CA LEU A 194 -0.75 -8.85 -30.31
C LEU A 194 -0.93 -10.32 -29.94
N ARG A 195 -0.12 -11.22 -30.51
CA ARG A 195 -0.13 -12.63 -30.13
C ARG A 195 0.32 -12.84 -28.70
N GLU A 196 1.40 -12.21 -28.25
CA GLU A 196 1.89 -12.35 -26.86
C GLU A 196 0.88 -11.83 -25.83
N LEU A 197 0.18 -10.73 -26.15
CA LEU A 197 -0.89 -10.18 -25.32
C LEU A 197 -2.13 -11.09 -25.31
N ARG A 198 -2.59 -11.54 -26.48
CA ARG A 198 -3.73 -12.47 -26.59
C ARG A 198 -3.45 -13.85 -26.01
N GLU A 199 -2.21 -14.27 -25.88
CA GLU A 199 -1.85 -15.50 -25.15
C GLU A 199 -1.66 -15.28 -23.65
N ARG A 200 -1.80 -14.02 -23.19
CA ARG A 200 -1.55 -13.58 -21.81
C ARG A 200 -0.18 -14.01 -21.29
N ARG A 201 0.82 -14.01 -22.18
CA ARG A 201 2.23 -14.19 -21.80
C ARG A 201 2.87 -12.87 -21.36
N LYS A 202 2.36 -11.78 -21.92
CA LYS A 202 2.74 -10.41 -21.60
C LYS A 202 1.50 -9.58 -21.26
N LEU A 203 1.68 -8.59 -20.38
CA LEU A 203 0.75 -7.50 -20.19
C LEU A 203 1.36 -6.21 -20.75
N ALA A 204 0.52 -5.34 -21.27
CA ALA A 204 0.94 -4.05 -21.81
C ALA A 204 0.80 -2.95 -20.75
N TYR A 205 1.82 -2.11 -20.64
CA TYR A 205 1.80 -0.88 -19.89
C TYR A 205 2.19 0.28 -20.81
N PHE A 206 1.21 1.05 -21.29
CA PHE A 206 1.42 2.15 -22.23
C PHE A 206 1.49 3.49 -21.49
N TYR A 207 2.69 3.90 -21.08
CA TYR A 207 2.95 5.18 -20.38
C TYR A 207 3.05 6.39 -21.33
N ASP A 208 3.23 6.15 -22.63
CA ASP A 208 3.09 7.14 -23.70
C ASP A 208 2.36 6.52 -24.91
N ILE A 209 2.06 7.33 -25.92
CA ILE A 209 1.43 6.84 -27.16
C ILE A 209 2.53 6.20 -28.03
N PRO A 210 2.51 4.89 -28.28
CA PRO A 210 3.52 4.24 -29.09
C PRO A 210 3.45 4.76 -30.53
N ASP A 211 4.60 5.04 -31.14
CA ASP A 211 4.65 5.41 -32.56
C ASP A 211 4.47 4.15 -33.41
N PRO A 212 3.38 4.05 -34.20
CA PRO A 212 3.06 2.85 -35.00
C PRO A 212 4.11 2.55 -36.08
N SER A 213 4.94 3.53 -36.45
CA SER A 213 6.02 3.32 -37.42
C SER A 213 7.27 2.67 -36.80
N ARG A 214 7.31 2.52 -35.47
CA ARG A 214 8.44 1.91 -34.78
C ARG A 214 8.52 0.40 -35.01
N PRO A 215 9.75 -0.15 -35.04
CA PRO A 215 9.94 -1.59 -35.14
C PRO A 215 9.39 -2.31 -33.90
N GLU A 216 9.05 -3.59 -34.06
CA GLU A 216 8.55 -4.47 -32.99
C GLU A 216 9.43 -4.46 -31.73
N ALA A 217 10.74 -4.25 -31.87
CA ALA A 217 11.66 -4.13 -30.75
C ALA A 217 11.29 -2.98 -29.78
N ALA A 218 10.78 -1.86 -30.29
CA ALA A 218 10.36 -0.72 -29.47
C ALA A 218 9.05 -1.00 -28.72
N TRP A 219 8.24 -1.95 -29.19
CA TRP A 219 7.03 -2.35 -28.48
C TRP A 219 7.33 -3.17 -27.23
N ARG A 220 8.51 -3.82 -27.17
CA ARG A 220 8.90 -4.66 -26.04
C ARG A 220 9.09 -3.88 -24.74
N ASP A 221 9.38 -2.58 -24.83
CA ASP A 221 9.54 -1.70 -23.67
C ASP A 221 8.22 -1.50 -22.91
N TYR A 222 7.07 -1.74 -23.57
CA TYR A 222 5.74 -1.70 -22.96
C TYR A 222 5.24 -3.09 -22.50
N LEU A 223 6.00 -4.17 -22.73
CA LEU A 223 5.54 -5.55 -22.53
C LEU A 223 6.21 -6.23 -21.32
N HIS A 224 5.43 -6.45 -20.29
CA HIS A 224 5.90 -7.03 -19.03
C HIS A 224 5.41 -8.46 -18.88
N ASN A 225 6.20 -9.31 -18.21
CA ASN A 225 5.83 -10.72 -18.01
C ASN A 225 4.54 -10.80 -17.20
N ALA A 226 3.58 -11.56 -17.72
CA ALA A 226 2.31 -11.79 -17.04
C ALA A 226 2.45 -12.95 -16.04
N ALA A 227 1.94 -12.76 -14.83
CA ALA A 227 1.66 -13.80 -13.87
C ALA A 227 0.15 -13.92 -13.68
N ARG A 228 -0.38 -15.14 -13.66
CA ARG A 228 -1.80 -15.38 -13.36
C ARG A 228 -1.96 -15.78 -11.91
N VAL A 229 -2.86 -15.10 -11.21
CA VAL A 229 -3.29 -15.44 -9.85
C VAL A 229 -4.77 -15.81 -9.91
N ARG A 230 -5.11 -16.99 -9.39
CA ARG A 230 -6.48 -17.51 -9.37
C ARG A 230 -7.08 -17.30 -7.98
N GLY A 231 -7.79 -16.19 -7.80
CA GLY A 231 -8.50 -15.85 -6.58
C GLY A 231 -10.00 -16.15 -6.69
N ALA A 232 -10.83 -15.26 -6.17
CA ALA A 232 -12.27 -15.22 -6.42
C ALA A 232 -12.58 -15.08 -7.92
N GLU A 233 -11.68 -14.41 -8.65
CA GLU A 233 -11.61 -14.36 -10.10
C GLU A 233 -10.16 -14.47 -10.58
N ASP A 234 -9.96 -14.47 -11.90
CA ASP A 234 -8.62 -14.46 -12.48
C ASP A 234 -8.05 -13.05 -12.49
N PHE A 235 -6.89 -12.90 -11.85
CA PHE A 235 -6.09 -11.68 -11.90
C PHE A 235 -4.82 -11.91 -12.72
N TRP A 236 -4.47 -10.92 -13.52
CA TRP A 236 -3.25 -10.88 -14.30
C TRP A 236 -2.33 -9.79 -13.78
N LEU A 237 -1.16 -10.19 -13.30
CA LEU A 237 -0.22 -9.31 -12.63
C LEU A 237 1.04 -9.13 -13.47
N ALA A 238 1.62 -7.93 -13.41
CA ALA A 238 2.95 -7.67 -13.95
C ALA A 238 3.68 -6.69 -13.03
N LEU A 239 4.94 -7.02 -12.70
CA LEU A 239 5.84 -6.13 -11.98
C LEU A 239 6.68 -5.33 -12.99
N ILE A 240 6.58 -4.00 -12.90
CA ILE A 240 7.38 -3.06 -13.69
C ILE A 240 8.35 -2.35 -12.75
N PRO A 241 9.66 -2.70 -12.80
CA PRO A 241 10.66 -1.96 -12.07
C PRO A 241 10.89 -0.59 -12.72
N ALA A 242 11.11 0.44 -11.90
CA ALA A 242 11.38 1.81 -12.35
C ALA A 242 10.43 2.25 -13.48
N PRO A 243 9.09 2.23 -13.25
CA PRO A 243 8.14 2.61 -14.27
C PRO A 243 8.45 4.04 -14.73
N PRO A 244 8.44 4.31 -16.04
CA PRO A 244 8.60 5.66 -16.58
C PRO A 244 7.37 6.49 -16.22
N ASN A 245 7.35 7.05 -15.02
CA ASN A 245 6.21 7.76 -14.47
C ASN A 245 6.56 9.17 -13.98
N ASP A 246 5.55 10.05 -14.09
CA ASP A 246 5.47 11.46 -13.64
C ASP A 246 5.36 11.60 -12.10
N ILE A 247 5.69 10.56 -11.33
CA ILE A 247 5.64 10.59 -9.87
C ILE A 247 6.85 11.40 -9.39
N ASP A 248 6.60 12.63 -8.95
CA ASP A 248 7.58 13.52 -8.31
C ASP A 248 8.03 12.92 -6.95
N PHE A 249 8.86 11.89 -7.01
CA PHE A 249 9.44 11.18 -5.88
C PHE A 249 10.96 11.21 -5.99
N ASP A 250 11.61 11.86 -5.02
CA ASP A 250 13.06 11.86 -4.88
C ASP A 250 13.46 10.92 -3.72
N PRO A 251 14.08 9.75 -4.01
CA PRO A 251 14.55 8.82 -2.99
C PRO A 251 15.55 9.47 -2.01
N ALA A 252 16.32 10.46 -2.47
CA ALA A 252 17.33 11.12 -1.64
C ALA A 252 16.73 11.97 -0.51
N VAL A 253 15.45 12.33 -0.63
CA VAL A 253 14.72 13.18 0.33
C VAL A 253 13.62 12.40 1.03
N SER A 254 12.93 11.51 0.31
CA SER A 254 11.65 10.95 0.73
C SER A 254 11.67 9.44 1.02
N SER A 255 12.83 8.79 0.95
CA SER A 255 12.98 7.36 1.31
C SER A 255 12.89 7.13 2.82
N PHE A 256 12.52 5.90 3.20
CA PHE A 256 12.44 5.50 4.60
C PHE A 256 13.83 5.50 5.27
N GLU A 257 14.86 5.03 4.58
CA GLU A 257 16.23 5.07 5.10
C GLU A 257 16.70 6.50 5.34
N ARG A 258 16.37 7.46 4.44
CA ARG A 258 16.70 8.86 4.66
C ARG A 258 16.01 9.43 5.89
N HIS A 259 14.75 9.06 6.12
CA HIS A 259 14.01 9.47 7.30
C HIS A 259 14.68 8.95 8.59
N LEU A 260 15.06 7.68 8.64
CA LEU A 260 15.78 7.10 9.78
C LEU A 260 17.12 7.80 10.03
N ALA A 261 17.90 8.03 8.97
CA ALA A 261 19.18 8.72 9.07
C ALA A 261 19.06 10.17 9.57
N ALA A 262 17.94 10.85 9.33
CA ALA A 262 17.67 12.17 9.88
C ALA A 262 17.37 12.13 11.38
N LEU A 263 16.60 11.12 11.85
CA LEU A 263 16.31 10.94 13.27
C LEU A 263 17.57 10.65 14.10
N ASP A 264 18.50 9.86 13.56
CA ASP A 264 19.78 9.55 14.21
C ASP A 264 20.70 10.77 14.34
N GLN A 265 20.51 11.82 13.53
CA GLN A 265 21.26 13.07 13.61
C GLN A 265 20.69 14.04 14.65
N ASP A 266 19.40 13.91 14.95
CA ASP A 266 18.65 14.77 15.87
C ASP A 266 18.57 14.19 17.31
N ALA A 267 18.97 12.93 17.53
CA ALA A 267 18.94 12.20 18.81
C ALA A 267 20.26 12.29 19.61
#